data_AF-A0A2N2NIV5-F1
#
_entry.id   AF-A0A2N2NIV5-F1
#
_cell.length_a   1.000
_cell.length_b   1.000
_cell.length_c   1.000
_cell.angle_alpha   90.00
_cell.angle_beta   90.00
_cell.angle_gamma   90.00
#
_symmetry.space_group_name_H-M   'P 1'
#
loop_
_entity.id
_entity.type
_entity.pdbx_description
1 polymer ?
#
loop_
_entity_poly.entity_id
_entity_poly.type
_entity_poly.pdbx_seq_one_letter_code
_entity_poly.pdbx_strand_id
1 'polypeptide(L)'
;MYEQPNRRIETSYPIEILVKPANQIDSDWVKLGEGPGFFDIPTDMVAEISIKNLKDETIKGLIEEIQDVDGLFSFNLSENRNVGNKGMRFIPLLTQISHLNLSACGLNDYGIDPIIKMRNIRYLDLSYCTRLTDLSIKKLGEMRRLEEIYLRGIPKISHAALKKIERRDLIIRR
;
A
#
# COMPACT_ATOMS: atom_id res chain seq x y z
N MET A 1 -12.56 -29.28 -6.73
CA MET A 1 -11.87 -29.22 -5.42
C MET A 1 -11.63 -27.75 -5.15
N TYR A 2 -12.20 -27.20 -4.09
CA TYR A 2 -11.89 -25.83 -3.68
C TYR A 2 -10.50 -25.89 -3.04
N GLU A 3 -9.49 -25.27 -3.67
CA GLU A 3 -8.22 -25.00 -2.99
C GLU A 3 -8.53 -24.16 -1.74
N GLN A 4 -7.98 -24.57 -0.60
CA GLN A 4 -8.10 -23.76 0.60
C GLN A 4 -7.31 -22.47 0.39
N PRO A 5 -7.85 -21.31 0.82
CA PRO A 5 -7.16 -20.04 0.66
C PRO A 5 -5.79 -20.07 1.34
N ASN A 6 -4.75 -19.59 0.66
CA ASN A 6 -3.39 -19.57 1.18
C ASN A 6 -3.24 -18.43 2.19
N ARG A 7 -3.59 -18.66 3.45
CA ARG A 7 -3.53 -17.66 4.52
C ARG A 7 -2.24 -17.67 5.32
N ARG A 8 -1.21 -18.36 4.83
CA ARG A 8 0.09 -18.47 5.48
C ARG A 8 1.07 -17.49 4.85
N ILE A 9 1.64 -16.63 5.69
CA ILE A 9 2.80 -15.83 5.35
C ILE A 9 4.03 -16.67 5.65
N GLU A 10 4.87 -16.93 4.65
CA GLU A 10 6.22 -17.46 4.81
C GLU A 10 7.18 -16.38 4.29
N THR A 11 8.08 -15.91 5.15
CA THR A 11 8.97 -14.81 4.75
C THR A 11 10.38 -14.89 5.31
N SER A 12 11.33 -14.49 4.48
CA SER A 12 12.73 -14.28 4.87
C SER A 12 13.03 -12.86 5.34
N TYR A 13 12.05 -11.96 5.30
CA TYR A 13 12.21 -10.53 5.57
C TYR A 13 11.82 -10.17 7.01
N PRO A 14 12.44 -9.13 7.60
CA PRO A 14 12.09 -8.61 8.91
C PRO A 14 10.83 -7.73 8.84
N ILE A 15 9.70 -8.34 8.51
CA ILE A 15 8.41 -7.67 8.47
C ILE A 15 7.76 -7.65 9.86
N GLU A 16 6.90 -6.68 10.10
CA GLU A 16 5.90 -6.73 11.17
C GLU A 16 4.55 -7.10 10.57
N ILE A 17 3.81 -7.96 11.27
CA ILE A 17 2.48 -8.42 10.85
C ILE A 17 1.48 -7.98 11.92
N LEU A 18 0.54 -7.15 11.51
CA LEU A 18 -0.60 -6.76 12.33
C LEU A 18 -1.87 -7.37 11.76
N VAL A 19 -2.86 -7.61 12.61
CA VAL A 19 -4.17 -8.15 12.22
C VAL A 19 -5.31 -7.39 12.87
N LYS A 20 -6.46 -7.43 12.23
CA LYS A 20 -7.73 -6.97 12.81
C LYS A 20 -8.91 -7.75 12.23
N PRO A 21 -10.10 -7.77 12.88
CA PRO A 21 -11.27 -8.45 12.35
C PRO A 21 -11.69 -7.93 10.96
N ALA A 22 -11.94 -8.83 10.02
CA ALA A 22 -12.29 -8.50 8.64
C ALA A 22 -13.61 -7.71 8.50
N ASN A 23 -14.49 -7.84 9.49
CA ASN A 23 -15.80 -7.18 9.54
C ASN A 23 -15.83 -5.91 10.41
N GLN A 24 -14.70 -5.52 11.03
CA GLN A 24 -14.59 -4.32 11.86
C GLN A 24 -13.49 -3.42 11.31
N ILE A 25 -13.85 -2.58 10.35
CA ILE A 25 -12.89 -1.71 9.67
C ILE A 25 -12.26 -0.71 10.65
N ASP A 26 -13.02 -0.23 11.64
CA ASP A 26 -12.62 0.79 12.60
C ASP A 26 -11.85 0.24 13.82
N SER A 27 -11.67 -1.09 13.92
CA SER A 27 -10.90 -1.67 15.03
C SER A 27 -9.41 -1.40 14.86
N ASP A 28 -8.72 -1.25 15.99
CA ASP A 28 -7.27 -1.12 16.03
C ASP A 28 -6.58 -2.37 15.48
N TRP A 29 -5.42 -2.14 14.86
CA TRP A 29 -4.51 -3.20 14.46
C TRP A 29 -3.80 -3.78 15.68
N VAL A 30 -3.73 -5.10 15.79
CA VAL A 30 -3.06 -5.82 16.87
C VAL A 30 -1.91 -6.64 16.29
N LYS A 31 -0.77 -6.67 16.98
CA LYS A 31 0.40 -7.43 16.52
C LYS A 31 0.14 -8.93 16.52
N LEU A 32 0.35 -9.57 15.37
CA LEU A 32 0.35 -11.03 15.21
C LEU A 32 1.77 -11.60 15.38
N GLY A 33 2.77 -10.94 14.81
CA GLY A 33 4.14 -11.43 14.83
C GLY A 33 5.13 -10.52 14.08
N GLU A 34 6.40 -10.91 14.10
CA GLU A 34 7.48 -10.28 13.36
C GLU A 34 8.30 -11.37 12.66
N GLY A 35 8.57 -11.17 11.37
CA GLY A 35 9.42 -12.04 10.58
C GLY A 35 10.92 -11.84 10.87
N PRO A 36 11.78 -12.69 10.31
CA PRO A 36 11.47 -13.80 9.40
C PRO A 36 10.70 -14.96 10.06
N GLY A 37 10.01 -15.79 9.28
CA GLY A 37 9.30 -16.97 9.79
C GLY A 37 7.99 -17.28 9.07
N PHE A 38 7.13 -18.04 9.75
CA PHE A 38 5.82 -18.48 9.25
C PHE A 38 4.71 -18.01 10.16
N PHE A 39 3.64 -17.46 9.58
CA PHE A 39 2.53 -16.88 10.32
C PHE A 39 1.21 -17.21 9.62
N ASP A 40 0.24 -17.76 10.35
CA ASP A 40 -1.08 -18.07 9.82
C ASP A 40 -2.05 -16.93 10.17
N ILE A 41 -2.69 -16.32 9.16
CA ILE A 41 -3.70 -15.27 9.36
C ILE A 41 -5.04 -15.94 9.70
N PRO A 42 -5.63 -15.72 10.90
CA PRO A 42 -6.93 -16.28 11.27
C PRO A 42 -8.02 -15.94 10.23
N THR A 43 -8.97 -16.84 10.02
CA THR A 43 -9.95 -16.76 8.92
C THR A 43 -10.90 -15.56 9.02
N ASP A 44 -11.15 -15.08 10.23
CA ASP A 44 -11.99 -13.92 10.55
C ASP A 44 -11.20 -12.60 10.56
N MET A 45 -9.90 -12.64 10.30
CA MET A 45 -9.02 -11.49 10.32
C MET A 45 -8.52 -11.07 8.94
N VAL A 46 -8.05 -9.85 8.85
CA VAL A 46 -7.22 -9.34 7.75
C VAL A 46 -5.87 -8.90 8.30
N ALA A 47 -4.83 -8.93 7.47
CA ALA A 47 -3.47 -8.58 7.86
C ALA A 47 -2.97 -7.27 7.20
N GLU A 48 -2.17 -6.53 7.97
CA GLU A 48 -1.23 -5.53 7.47
C GLU A 48 0.18 -6.11 7.55
N ILE A 49 0.96 -5.95 6.49
CA ILE A 49 2.40 -6.18 6.52
C ILE A 49 3.10 -4.81 6.49
N SER A 50 3.98 -4.57 7.45
CA SER A 50 4.85 -3.41 7.49
C SER A 50 6.32 -3.83 7.45
N ILE A 51 7.18 -3.00 6.85
CA ILE A 51 8.62 -3.23 6.85
C ILE A 51 9.36 -1.90 6.82
N LYS A 52 10.56 -1.87 7.41
CA LYS A 52 11.46 -0.72 7.42
C LYS A 52 12.78 -1.03 6.72
N ASN A 53 13.47 0.01 6.28
CA ASN A 53 14.77 -0.06 5.58
C ASN A 53 14.78 -0.88 4.28
N LEU A 54 13.63 -1.07 3.64
CA LEU A 54 13.49 -1.68 2.33
C LEU A 54 14.07 -0.79 1.22
N LYS A 55 14.53 -1.42 0.13
CA LYS A 55 15.11 -0.75 -1.04
C LYS A 55 14.54 -1.34 -2.33
N ASP A 56 14.71 -0.62 -3.44
CA ASP A 56 14.29 -1.07 -4.77
C ASP A 56 14.86 -2.45 -5.15
N GLU A 57 16.07 -2.78 -4.68
CA GLU A 57 16.73 -4.05 -5.00
C GLU A 57 16.13 -5.26 -4.29
N THR A 58 15.49 -5.05 -3.12
CA THR A 58 15.01 -6.14 -2.25
C THR A 58 13.50 -6.30 -2.26
N ILE A 59 12.75 -5.25 -2.60
CA ILE A 59 11.29 -5.29 -2.58
C ILE A 59 10.69 -6.40 -3.45
N LYS A 60 11.30 -6.72 -4.60
CA LYS A 60 10.81 -7.79 -5.48
C LYS A 60 10.66 -9.12 -4.71
N GLY A 61 11.68 -9.52 -3.96
CA GLY A 61 11.66 -10.79 -3.26
C GLY A 61 10.59 -10.84 -2.17
N LEU A 62 10.39 -9.74 -1.42
CA LEU A 62 9.30 -9.66 -0.45
C LEU A 62 7.93 -9.79 -1.12
N ILE A 63 7.72 -9.09 -2.25
CA ILE A 63 6.46 -9.19 -3.00
C ILE A 63 6.24 -10.62 -3.48
N GLU A 64 7.28 -11.30 -3.95
CA GLU A 64 7.19 -12.70 -4.39
C GLU A 64 6.75 -13.64 -3.26
N GLU A 65 7.17 -13.38 -2.02
CA GLU A 65 6.79 -14.17 -0.84
C GLU A 65 5.34 -13.91 -0.36
N ILE A 66 4.78 -12.73 -0.63
CA ILE A 66 3.46 -12.33 -0.06
C ILE A 66 2.35 -12.12 -1.09
N GLN A 67 2.65 -12.15 -2.40
CA GLN A 67 1.67 -11.82 -3.46
C GLN A 67 0.46 -12.75 -3.50
N ASP A 68 0.62 -14.02 -3.10
CA ASP A 68 -0.44 -15.03 -3.12
C ASP A 68 -1.01 -15.31 -1.72
N VAL A 69 -0.77 -14.44 -0.75
CA VAL A 69 -1.32 -14.58 0.62
C VAL A 69 -2.73 -14.01 0.68
N ASP A 70 -3.70 -14.89 0.90
CA ASP A 70 -5.09 -14.56 1.18
C ASP A 70 -5.25 -13.93 2.57
N GLY A 71 -6.07 -12.89 2.67
CA GLY A 71 -6.26 -12.13 3.91
C GLY A 71 -5.27 -10.98 4.11
N LEU A 72 -4.24 -10.87 3.28
CA LEU A 72 -3.43 -9.65 3.20
C LEU A 72 -4.30 -8.50 2.68
N PHE A 73 -4.40 -7.42 3.43
CA PHE A 73 -5.32 -6.32 3.15
C PHE A 73 -4.62 -4.97 3.07
N SER A 74 -3.58 -4.78 3.88
CA SER A 74 -2.80 -3.55 3.94
C SER A 74 -1.31 -3.83 3.74
N PHE A 75 -0.64 -2.96 2.99
CA PHE A 75 0.81 -2.99 2.87
C PHE A 75 1.40 -1.62 3.20
N ASN A 76 2.27 -1.61 4.20
CA ASN A 76 2.81 -0.38 4.78
C ASN A 76 4.32 -0.29 4.53
N LEU A 77 4.66 0.55 3.55
CA LEU A 77 6.03 0.90 3.18
C LEU A 77 6.45 2.28 3.71
N SER A 78 5.70 2.85 4.66
CA SER A 78 6.02 4.17 5.22
C SER A 78 7.49 4.29 5.62
N GLU A 79 8.09 5.41 5.23
CA GLU A 79 9.49 5.79 5.52
C GLU A 79 10.57 4.94 4.84
N ASN A 80 10.21 4.03 3.92
CA ASN A 80 11.19 3.37 3.05
C ASN A 80 11.66 4.32 1.93
N ARG A 81 12.47 5.33 2.31
CA ARG A 81 12.96 6.40 1.42
C ARG A 81 13.79 5.91 0.23
N ASN A 82 14.32 4.69 0.30
CA ASN A 82 15.09 4.04 -0.75
C ASN A 82 14.23 3.17 -1.69
N VAL A 83 12.92 3.09 -1.46
CA VAL A 83 11.97 2.53 -2.43
C VAL A 83 11.48 3.66 -3.32
N GLY A 84 11.93 3.63 -4.58
CA GLY A 84 11.61 4.58 -5.62
C GLY A 84 10.87 3.91 -6.77
N ASN A 85 10.96 4.51 -7.96
CA ASN A 85 10.16 4.08 -9.11
C ASN A 85 10.46 2.65 -9.57
N LYS A 86 11.66 2.11 -9.34
CA LYS A 86 11.97 0.73 -9.77
C LYS A 86 11.24 -0.26 -8.88
N GLY A 87 11.22 -0.03 -7.57
CA GLY A 87 10.49 -0.86 -6.62
C GLY A 87 8.98 -0.80 -6.79
N MET A 88 8.43 0.37 -7.12
CA MET A 88 6.98 0.53 -7.34
C MET A 88 6.41 -0.37 -8.46
N ARG A 89 7.26 -0.88 -9.37
CA ARG A 89 6.82 -1.77 -10.46
C ARG A 89 6.30 -3.12 -9.96
N PHE A 90 6.69 -3.55 -8.76
CA PHE A 90 6.29 -4.85 -8.20
C PHE A 90 5.01 -4.76 -7.36
N ILE A 91 4.68 -3.59 -6.80
CA ILE A 91 3.50 -3.40 -5.93
C ILE A 91 2.18 -3.90 -6.57
N PRO A 92 1.92 -3.72 -7.88
CA PRO A 92 0.67 -4.21 -8.49
C PRO A 92 0.49 -5.73 -8.49
N LEU A 93 1.51 -6.50 -8.15
CA LEU A 93 1.39 -7.95 -7.93
C LEU A 93 0.57 -8.27 -6.66
N LEU A 94 0.50 -7.35 -5.69
CA LEU A 94 -0.38 -7.47 -4.54
C LEU A 94 -1.82 -7.13 -4.94
N THR A 95 -2.47 -8.04 -5.65
CA THR A 95 -3.81 -7.80 -6.21
C THR A 95 -4.92 -7.83 -5.16
N GLN A 96 -4.67 -8.41 -4.00
CA GLN A 96 -5.62 -8.57 -2.90
C GLN A 96 -5.76 -7.33 -2.00
N ILE A 97 -4.72 -6.47 -1.92
CA ILE A 97 -4.71 -5.38 -0.95
C ILE A 97 -5.66 -4.24 -1.32
N SER A 98 -6.19 -3.60 -0.29
CA SER A 98 -7.06 -2.41 -0.41
C SER A 98 -6.42 -1.16 0.19
N HIS A 99 -5.43 -1.31 1.09
CA HIS A 99 -4.75 -0.22 1.78
C HIS A 99 -3.27 -0.24 1.43
N LEU A 100 -2.74 0.92 1.02
CA LEU A 100 -1.34 1.06 0.66
C LEU A 100 -0.79 2.35 1.26
N ASN A 101 0.22 2.22 2.11
CA ASN A 101 0.94 3.36 2.68
C ASN A 101 2.34 3.45 2.05
N LEU A 102 2.55 4.49 1.24
CA LEU A 102 3.83 4.83 0.61
C LEU A 102 4.41 6.13 1.17
N SER A 103 3.91 6.61 2.31
CA SER A 103 4.33 7.88 2.87
C SER A 103 5.85 7.92 3.08
N ALA A 104 6.47 9.04 2.73
CA ALA A 104 7.92 9.23 2.77
C ALA A 104 8.75 8.20 1.97
N CYS A 105 8.19 7.53 0.96
CA CYS A 105 8.97 6.79 -0.05
C CYS A 105 9.66 7.71 -1.07
N GLY A 106 10.68 7.19 -1.75
CA GLY A 106 11.56 7.92 -2.67
C GLY A 106 11.08 8.04 -4.13
N LEU A 107 9.79 7.82 -4.39
CA LEU A 107 9.19 7.87 -5.73
C LEU A 107 8.90 9.30 -6.23
N ASN A 108 8.72 9.43 -7.55
CA ASN A 108 8.20 10.64 -8.21
C ASN A 108 6.98 10.29 -9.08
N ASP A 109 6.54 11.21 -9.94
CA ASP A 109 5.34 11.04 -10.78
C ASP A 109 5.35 9.79 -11.67
N TYR A 110 6.52 9.24 -12.02
CA TYR A 110 6.63 7.98 -12.78
C TYR A 110 6.43 6.74 -11.89
N GLY A 111 6.72 6.83 -10.60
CA GLY A 111 6.47 5.74 -9.65
C GLY A 111 4.98 5.50 -9.39
N ILE A 112 4.11 6.43 -9.78
CA ILE A 112 2.65 6.33 -9.67
C ILE A 112 2.03 5.49 -10.80
N ASP A 113 2.68 5.40 -11.96
CA ASP A 113 2.19 4.66 -13.13
C ASP A 113 1.84 3.18 -12.86
N PRO A 114 2.62 2.41 -12.08
CA PRO A 114 2.20 1.07 -11.68
C PRO A 114 1.01 1.10 -10.70
N ILE A 115 0.97 2.06 -9.77
CA ILE A 115 -0.03 2.11 -8.69
C ILE A 115 -1.44 2.35 -9.22
N ILE A 116 -1.61 3.19 -10.25
CA ILE A 116 -2.93 3.44 -10.85
C ILE A 116 -3.59 2.20 -11.47
N LYS A 117 -2.83 1.12 -11.70
CA LYS A 117 -3.34 -0.15 -12.23
C LYS A 117 -4.02 -1.00 -11.15
N MET A 118 -3.82 -0.67 -9.87
CA MET A 118 -4.33 -1.44 -8.75
C MET A 118 -5.81 -1.13 -8.51
N ARG A 119 -6.69 -2.01 -8.98
CA ARG A 119 -8.14 -1.78 -9.01
C ARG A 119 -8.85 -1.97 -7.67
N ASN A 120 -8.17 -2.49 -6.65
CA ASN A 120 -8.75 -2.78 -5.34
C ASN A 120 -8.37 -1.76 -4.27
N ILE A 121 -7.45 -0.83 -4.56
CA ILE A 121 -7.02 0.19 -3.60
C ILE A 121 -8.16 1.17 -3.31
N ARG A 122 -8.49 1.28 -2.03
CA ARG A 122 -9.45 2.22 -1.44
C ARG A 122 -8.75 3.30 -0.62
N TYR A 123 -7.64 2.96 0.04
CA TYR A 123 -6.83 3.89 0.84
C TYR A 123 -5.42 3.98 0.27
N LEU A 124 -4.96 5.20 -0.01
CA LEU A 124 -3.59 5.46 -0.47
C LEU A 124 -2.96 6.63 0.29
N ASP A 125 -1.85 6.38 0.98
CA ASP A 125 -1.06 7.43 1.61
C ASP A 125 0.23 7.70 0.82
N LEU A 126 0.36 8.93 0.33
CA LEU A 126 1.53 9.46 -0.38
C LEU A 126 2.16 10.64 0.37
N SER A 127 1.78 10.86 1.62
CA SER A 127 2.28 11.97 2.42
C SER A 127 3.79 11.99 2.44
N TYR A 128 4.39 13.17 2.35
CA TYR A 128 5.83 13.39 2.36
C TYR A 128 6.60 12.75 1.18
N CYS A 129 5.92 12.26 0.15
CA CYS A 129 6.52 11.97 -1.15
C CYS A 129 6.82 13.27 -1.91
N THR A 130 7.81 14.01 -1.43
CA THR A 130 8.12 15.41 -1.83
C THR A 130 8.46 15.63 -3.31
N ARG A 131 8.69 14.56 -4.07
CA ARG A 131 9.01 14.61 -5.50
C ARG A 131 7.78 14.47 -6.40
N LEU A 132 6.60 14.23 -5.83
CA LEU A 132 5.34 14.23 -6.56
C LEU A 132 4.90 15.65 -6.91
N THR A 133 4.27 15.79 -8.08
CA THR A 133 3.74 17.06 -8.59
C THR A 133 2.28 16.90 -9.01
N ASP A 134 1.67 17.97 -9.51
CA ASP A 134 0.34 17.96 -10.13
C ASP A 134 0.15 16.86 -11.21
N LEU A 135 1.23 16.39 -11.84
CA LEU A 135 1.18 15.28 -12.77
C LEU A 135 0.73 13.97 -12.11
N SER A 136 1.21 13.66 -10.90
CA SER A 136 0.75 12.50 -10.15
C SER A 136 -0.75 12.57 -9.85
N ILE A 137 -1.24 13.74 -9.43
CA ILE A 137 -2.66 13.95 -9.12
C ILE A 137 -3.53 13.70 -10.34
N LYS A 138 -3.13 14.19 -11.52
CA LYS A 138 -3.87 13.92 -12.76
C LYS A 138 -4.04 12.42 -13.01
N LYS A 139 -2.97 11.62 -12.80
CA LYS A 139 -2.99 10.16 -12.97
C LYS A 139 -3.86 9.48 -11.90
N LEU A 140 -3.71 9.88 -10.64
CA LEU A 140 -4.48 9.33 -9.51
C LEU A 140 -5.99 9.56 -9.65
N GLY A 141 -6.41 10.59 -10.39
CA GLY A 141 -7.81 10.81 -10.78
C GLY A 141 -8.46 9.65 -11.56
N GLU A 142 -7.66 8.74 -12.14
CA GLU A 142 -8.13 7.55 -12.85
C GLU A 142 -8.53 6.40 -11.89
N MET A 143 -8.09 6.43 -10.63
CA MET A 143 -8.39 5.41 -9.63
C MET A 143 -9.82 5.57 -9.07
N ARG A 144 -10.81 5.10 -9.83
CA ARG A 144 -12.25 5.27 -9.52
C ARG A 144 -12.75 4.58 -8.25
N ARG A 145 -11.99 3.65 -7.68
CA ARG A 145 -12.34 2.97 -6.42
C ARG A 145 -11.60 3.54 -5.20
N LEU A 146 -10.73 4.52 -5.41
CA LEU A 146 -10.04 5.19 -4.31
C LEU A 146 -11.06 5.98 -3.50
N GLU A 147 -11.12 5.73 -2.20
CA GLU A 147 -12.04 6.36 -1.26
C GLU A 147 -11.33 7.41 -0.41
N GLU A 148 -10.04 7.21 -0.15
CA GLU A 148 -9.26 8.11 0.68
C GLU A 148 -7.82 8.24 0.18
N ILE A 149 -7.34 9.49 0.10
CA ILE A 149 -5.96 9.80 -0.28
C ILE A 149 -5.34 10.84 0.65
N TYR A 150 -4.11 10.55 1.09
CA TYR A 150 -3.32 11.43 1.95
C TYR A 150 -2.13 12.00 1.17
N LEU A 151 -1.99 13.32 1.21
CA LEU A 151 -1.05 14.10 0.40
C LEU A 151 -0.29 15.14 1.23
N ARG A 152 -0.20 14.93 2.54
CA ARG A 152 0.41 15.89 3.47
C ARG A 152 1.88 16.11 3.12
N GLY A 153 2.36 17.35 3.21
CA GLY A 153 3.80 17.62 3.04
C GLY A 153 4.33 17.44 1.62
N ILE A 154 3.49 17.53 0.58
CA ILE A 154 3.90 17.52 -0.82
C ILE A 154 3.81 18.95 -1.40
N PRO A 155 4.89 19.74 -1.36
CA PRO A 155 4.83 21.18 -1.67
C PRO A 155 4.54 21.49 -3.15
N LYS A 156 4.83 20.55 -4.05
CA LYS A 156 4.67 20.73 -5.51
C LYS A 156 3.28 20.37 -6.02
N ILE A 157 2.34 20.03 -5.13
CA ILE A 157 0.93 19.78 -5.48
C ILE A 157 0.12 21.05 -5.21
N SER A 158 -0.49 21.60 -6.24
CA SER A 158 -1.33 22.80 -6.16
C SER A 158 -2.75 22.47 -5.67
N HIS A 159 -3.44 23.44 -5.07
CA HIS A 159 -4.87 23.29 -4.76
C HIS A 159 -5.70 23.09 -6.04
N ALA A 160 -5.30 23.71 -7.15
CA ALA A 160 -5.98 23.58 -8.44
C ALA A 160 -5.92 22.14 -8.99
N ALA A 161 -4.83 21.41 -8.78
CA ALA A 161 -4.75 20.02 -9.19
C ALA A 161 -5.66 19.12 -8.37
N LEU A 162 -5.74 19.31 -7.05
CA LEU A 162 -6.63 18.55 -6.17
C LEU A 162 -8.10 18.73 -6.55
N LYS A 163 -8.50 19.97 -6.87
CA LYS A 163 -9.86 20.27 -7.34
C LYS A 163 -10.26 19.49 -8.60
N LYS A 164 -9.30 19.08 -9.44
CA LYS A 164 -9.57 18.30 -10.66
C LYS A 164 -9.92 16.83 -10.39
N ILE A 165 -9.57 16.30 -9.22
CA ILE A 165 -9.84 14.91 -8.86
C ILE A 165 -10.92 14.76 -7.77
N GLU A 166 -11.40 15.89 -7.26
CA GLU A 166 -12.46 15.96 -6.26
C GLU A 166 -13.74 15.27 -6.77
N ARG A 167 -14.30 14.41 -5.94
CA ARG A 167 -15.56 13.70 -6.17
C ARG A 167 -16.15 13.26 -4.83
N ARG A 168 -17.45 13.02 -4.79
CA ARG A 168 -18.21 12.78 -3.55
C ARG A 168 -17.74 11.56 -2.75
N ASP A 169 -17.22 10.58 -3.45
CA ASP A 169 -16.72 9.29 -2.97
C ASP A 169 -15.22 9.30 -2.68
N LEU A 170 -14.53 10.44 -2.80
CA LEU A 170 -13.10 10.56 -2.51
C LEU A 170 -12.84 11.62 -1.43
N ILE A 171 -12.28 11.19 -0.31
CA ILE A 171 -11.75 12.04 0.74
C ILE A 171 -10.29 12.36 0.42
N ILE A 172 -9.99 13.65 0.27
CA ILE A 172 -8.61 14.14 0.03
C ILE A 172 -8.11 14.82 1.30
N ARG A 173 -7.03 14.30 1.87
CA ARG A 173 -6.35 14.88 3.05
C ARG A 173 -5.02 15.50 2.66
N ARG A 174 -4.80 16.74 3.09
CA ARG A 174 -3.62 17.53 2.78
C ARG A 174 -3.02 18.12 4.04
#